data_AF-A0A7G2JWM9-F1
#
_entry.id   AF-A0A7G2JWM9-F1
#
_cell.length_a   1.000
_cell.length_b   1.000
_cell.length_c   1.000
_cell.angle_alpha   90.00
_cell.angle_beta   90.00
_cell.angle_gamma   90.00
#
_symmetry.space_group_name_H-M   'P 1'
#
loop_
_entity.id
_entity.type
_entity.pdbx_description
1 polymer ?
#
loop_
_entity_poly.entity_id
_entity_poly.type
_entity_poly.pdbx_seq_one_letter_code
_entity_poly.pdbx_strand_id
1 'polypeptide(L)'
;LHDWLKKTVLPLGAAGDKLDVVYIGTILHYDSVLNRTLSSKAWKTAKFKALIRQPDDMSLWDKWEDFYLNEGEAVADAFYTQNQAAMDKGAVVSWAARPILTLMKIRARDGHATFDSEYQNDPLSSDDAMFANSLTYWTELPANLFLFL
;
A
#
# COMPACT_ATOMS: atom_id res chain seq x y z
N LEU A 1 1.93 -24.16 7.23
CA LEU A 1 2.54 -23.20 8.16
C LEU A 1 1.59 -22.77 9.29
N HIS A 2 0.34 -22.39 8.99
CA HIS A 2 -0.69 -22.02 9.99
C HIS A 2 -0.90 -23.06 11.09
N ASP A 3 -0.99 -24.34 10.71
CA ASP A 3 -1.23 -25.43 11.66
C ASP A 3 -0.04 -25.69 12.58
N TRP A 4 1.19 -25.47 12.10
CA TRP A 4 2.40 -25.56 12.92
C TRP A 4 2.44 -24.44 13.97
N LEU A 5 2.09 -23.20 13.59
CA LEU A 5 2.01 -22.08 14.54
C LEU A 5 0.96 -22.34 15.62
N LYS A 6 -0.25 -22.78 15.23
CA LYS A 6 -1.34 -23.02 16.17
C LYS A 6 -1.12 -24.21 17.09
N LYS A 7 -0.57 -25.31 16.58
CA LYS A 7 -0.46 -26.58 17.34
C LYS A 7 0.88 -26.74 18.05
N THR A 8 1.92 -26.06 17.60
CA THR A 8 3.27 -26.23 18.16
C THR A 8 3.72 -25.01 18.94
N VAL A 9 3.43 -23.79 18.48
CA VAL A 9 3.98 -22.57 19.10
C VAL A 9 3.06 -22.02 20.19
N LEU A 10 1.75 -21.90 19.92
CA LEU A 10 0.80 -21.38 20.91
C LEU A 10 0.68 -22.21 22.21
N PRO A 11 0.80 -23.56 22.18
CA PRO A 11 0.71 -24.37 23.40
C PRO A 11 2.02 -24.46 24.20
N LEU A 12 3.12 -23.85 23.75
CA LEU A 12 4.41 -23.86 24.48
C LEU A 12 4.41 -22.92 25.69
N GLY A 13 3.41 -22.04 25.83
CA GLY A 13 3.20 -21.30 27.07
C GLY A 13 2.83 -22.28 28.18
N ALA A 14 3.72 -22.46 29.16
CA ALA A 14 3.44 -23.27 30.34
C ALA A 14 2.14 -22.81 31.02
N ALA A 15 1.34 -23.75 31.53
CA ALA A 15 0.14 -23.45 32.29
C ALA A 15 0.50 -22.63 33.54
N GLY A 16 0.39 -21.30 33.45
CA GLY A 16 0.71 -20.36 34.53
C GLY A 16 1.49 -19.12 34.09
N ASP A 17 2.21 -19.16 32.97
CA ASP A 17 3.02 -18.04 32.50
C ASP A 17 2.36 -17.29 31.34
N LYS A 18 2.43 -15.94 31.40
CA LYS A 18 1.91 -15.06 30.34
C LYS A 18 2.83 -15.14 29.12
N LEU A 19 2.34 -15.75 28.05
CA LEU A 19 3.00 -15.75 26.74
C LEU A 19 2.42 -14.61 25.89
N ASP A 20 3.21 -13.56 25.66
CA ASP A 20 2.88 -12.52 24.69
C ASP A 20 3.51 -12.87 23.33
N VAL A 21 2.67 -13.16 22.32
CA VAL A 21 3.12 -13.50 20.96
C VAL A 21 2.96 -12.28 20.06
N VAL A 22 4.08 -11.75 19.57
CA VAL A 22 4.10 -10.63 18.62
C VAL A 22 4.47 -11.15 17.24
N TYR A 23 3.55 -11.03 16.27
CA TYR A 23 3.76 -11.47 14.89
C TYR A 23 3.99 -10.26 13.99
N ILE A 24 5.22 -10.10 13.47
CA ILE A 24 5.63 -8.98 12.62
C ILE A 24 6.02 -9.54 11.25
N GLY A 25 5.49 -8.94 10.18
CA GLY A 25 5.83 -9.27 8.79
C GLY A 25 5.10 -8.38 7.80
N THR A 26 5.52 -8.42 6.54
CA THR A 26 4.85 -7.78 5.40
C THR A 26 3.86 -8.74 4.74
N ILE A 27 2.71 -8.23 4.30
CA ILE A 27 1.66 -9.04 3.64
C ILE A 27 1.93 -9.08 2.15
N LEU A 28 2.59 -10.15 1.68
CA LEU A 28 2.90 -10.34 0.26
C LEU A 28 1.76 -10.96 -0.56
N HIS A 29 0.79 -11.61 0.09
CA HIS A 29 -0.28 -12.35 -0.59
C HIS A 29 -1.56 -12.47 0.26
N TYR A 30 -2.73 -12.52 -0.41
CA TYR A 30 -4.05 -12.53 0.23
C TYR A 30 -4.24 -13.69 1.21
N ASP A 31 -3.65 -14.85 0.89
CA ASP A 31 -3.76 -16.06 1.69
C ASP A 31 -2.61 -16.26 2.70
N SER A 32 -1.81 -15.22 2.93
CA SER A 32 -0.75 -15.30 3.92
C SER A 32 -1.33 -15.59 5.31
N VAL A 33 -0.60 -16.42 6.05
CA VAL A 33 -0.93 -16.76 7.45
C VAL A 33 -1.10 -15.50 8.30
N LEU A 34 -0.34 -14.45 7.98
CA LEU A 34 -0.45 -13.14 8.61
C LEU A 34 -1.81 -12.48 8.33
N ASN A 35 -2.27 -12.42 7.09
CA ASN A 35 -3.56 -11.80 6.76
C ASN A 35 -4.75 -12.54 7.42
N ARG A 36 -4.69 -13.88 7.47
CA ARG A 36 -5.70 -14.69 8.20
C ARG A 36 -5.66 -14.45 9.71
N THR A 37 -4.49 -14.20 10.28
CA THR A 37 -4.33 -13.88 11.71
C THR A 37 -4.80 -12.46 12.03
N LEU A 38 -4.53 -11.50 11.13
CA LEU A 38 -4.98 -10.11 11.24
C LEU A 38 -6.52 -9.98 11.19
N SER A 39 -7.18 -10.91 10.49
CA SER A 39 -8.64 -10.96 10.34
C SER A 39 -9.36 -11.63 11.51
N SER A 40 -8.61 -12.24 12.45
CA SER A 40 -9.18 -12.95 13.60
C SER A 40 -9.50 -11.97 14.73
N LYS A 41 -10.74 -11.99 15.23
CA LYS A 41 -11.15 -11.23 16.43
C LYS A 41 -10.43 -11.66 17.71
N ALA A 42 -9.76 -12.81 17.71
CA ALA A 42 -9.01 -13.32 18.85
C ALA A 42 -7.64 -12.65 19.05
N TRP A 43 -7.18 -11.84 18.08
CA TRP A 43 -5.89 -11.18 18.12
C TRP A 43 -6.07 -9.66 18.13
N LYS A 44 -5.24 -8.96 18.91
CA LYS A 44 -5.07 -7.50 18.73
C LYS A 44 -4.15 -7.30 17.54
N THR A 45 -4.64 -6.60 16.52
CA THR A 45 -3.98 -6.50 15.22
C THR A 45 -3.78 -5.02 14.87
N ALA A 46 -2.65 -4.72 14.22
CA ALA A 46 -2.35 -3.39 13.71
C ALA A 46 -1.70 -3.54 12.33
N LYS A 47 -2.18 -2.79 11.35
CA LYS A 47 -1.54 -2.64 10.04
C LYS A 47 -0.83 -1.30 10.02
N PHE A 48 0.45 -1.31 9.66
CA PHE A 48 1.26 -0.10 9.56
C PHE A 48 1.40 0.28 8.09
N LYS A 49 1.12 1.56 7.81
CA LYS A 49 1.26 2.19 6.50
C LYS A 49 2.41 3.18 6.55
N ALA A 50 3.28 3.19 5.56
CA ALA A 50 4.32 4.22 5.46
C ALA A 50 3.71 5.61 5.28
N LEU A 51 2.63 5.68 4.48
CA LEU A 51 1.83 6.89 4.25
C LEU A 51 0.43 6.67 4.86
N ILE A 52 0.20 7.24 6.03
CA ILE A 52 -1.06 7.12 6.76
C ILE A 52 -2.18 7.85 6.02
N ARG A 53 -1.88 9.03 5.47
CA ARG A 53 -2.81 9.83 4.68
C ARG A 53 -2.08 10.41 3.47
N GLN A 54 -2.72 10.29 2.30
CA GLN A 54 -2.26 10.90 1.05
C GLN A 54 -2.31 12.43 1.14
N PRO A 55 -1.44 13.14 0.41
CA PRO A 55 -1.57 14.57 0.20
C PRO A 55 -2.96 14.97 -0.31
N ASP A 56 -3.36 16.20 -0.01
CA ASP A 56 -4.63 16.76 -0.47
C ASP A 56 -4.65 16.95 -2.00
N ASP A 57 -3.50 17.17 -2.64
CA ASP A 57 -3.36 17.36 -4.09
C ASP A 57 -2.37 16.37 -4.69
N MET A 58 -2.89 15.23 -5.17
CA MET A 58 -2.10 14.22 -5.87
C MET A 58 -1.72 14.64 -7.30
N SER A 59 -2.38 15.63 -7.90
CA SER A 59 -2.06 16.06 -9.26
C SER A 59 -0.67 16.71 -9.37
N LEU A 60 -0.21 17.35 -8.29
CA LEU A 60 1.15 17.86 -8.18
C LEU A 60 2.17 16.71 -8.08
N TRP A 61 1.81 15.62 -7.42
CA TRP A 61 2.64 14.43 -7.33
C TRP A 61 2.70 13.67 -8.65
N ASP A 62 1.61 13.61 -9.42
CA ASP A 62 1.61 13.04 -10.76
C ASP A 62 2.55 13.81 -11.70
N LYS A 63 2.52 15.16 -11.65
CA LYS A 63 3.47 16.01 -12.40
C LYS A 63 4.90 15.83 -11.94
N TRP A 64 5.12 15.73 -10.64
CA TRP A 64 6.45 15.48 -10.08
C TRP A 64 6.99 14.11 -10.53
N GLU A 65 6.15 13.08 -10.55
CA GLU A 65 6.49 11.73 -11.02
C GLU A 65 6.84 11.74 -12.52
N ASP A 66 6.10 12.49 -13.34
CA ASP A 66 6.40 12.70 -14.76
C ASP A 66 7.79 13.34 -14.97
N PHE A 67 8.10 14.40 -14.22
CA PHE A 67 9.44 15.00 -14.23
C PHE A 67 10.52 14.02 -13.77
N TYR A 68 10.24 13.23 -12.73
CA TYR A 68 11.21 12.29 -12.17
C TYR A 68 11.55 11.17 -13.18
N LEU A 69 10.56 10.65 -13.89
CA LEU A 69 10.72 9.56 -14.85
C LEU A 69 11.27 10.01 -16.21
N ASN A 70 10.90 11.20 -16.68
CA ASN A 70 11.25 11.68 -18.02
C ASN A 70 12.45 12.65 -18.06
N GLU A 71 12.55 13.54 -17.07
CA GLU A 71 13.57 14.61 -17.05
C GLU A 71 14.67 14.37 -16.00
N GLY A 72 14.38 13.52 -15.01
CA GLY A 72 15.30 13.07 -13.99
C GLY A 72 15.12 13.75 -12.62
N GLU A 73 15.76 13.15 -11.61
CA GLU A 73 15.57 13.51 -10.20
C GLU A 73 15.84 14.98 -9.88
N ALA A 74 16.84 15.60 -10.50
CA ALA A 74 17.19 17.00 -10.24
C ALA A 74 16.08 17.99 -10.64
N VAL A 75 15.38 17.72 -11.75
CA VAL A 75 14.26 18.55 -12.23
C VAL A 75 13.06 18.37 -11.31
N ALA A 76 12.74 17.13 -10.96
CA ALA A 76 11.66 16.81 -10.05
C ALA A 76 11.88 17.43 -8.65
N ASP A 77 13.09 17.33 -8.10
CA ASP A 77 13.42 17.91 -6.79
C ASP A 77 13.35 19.45 -6.79
N ALA A 78 13.69 20.09 -7.91
CA ALA A 78 13.50 21.53 -8.07
C ALA A 78 12.02 21.92 -8.09
N PHE A 79 11.18 21.15 -8.79
CA PHE A 79 9.72 21.34 -8.78
C PHE A 79 9.12 21.15 -7.38
N TYR A 80 9.56 20.10 -6.66
CA TYR A 80 9.13 19.85 -5.29
C TYR A 80 9.51 21.00 -4.36
N THR A 81 10.75 21.48 -4.44
CA THR A 81 11.23 22.57 -3.57
C THR A 81 10.40 23.84 -3.75
N GLN A 82 9.96 24.13 -4.98
CA GLN A 82 9.11 25.29 -5.28
C GLN A 82 7.66 25.14 -4.79
N ASN A 83 7.15 23.90 -4.73
CA ASN A 83 5.75 23.59 -4.43
C ASN A 83 5.56 22.85 -3.10
N GLN A 84 6.60 22.77 -2.27
CA GLN A 84 6.65 21.87 -1.12
C GLN A 84 5.43 22.02 -0.20
N ALA A 85 5.06 23.26 0.15
CA ALA A 85 3.94 23.50 1.05
C ALA A 85 2.60 22.98 0.51
N ALA A 86 2.40 23.00 -0.81
CA ALA A 86 1.19 22.46 -1.45
C ALA A 86 1.26 20.94 -1.59
N MET A 87 2.44 20.40 -1.94
CA MET A 87 2.67 18.97 -2.13
C MET A 87 2.63 18.18 -0.81
N ASP A 88 3.10 18.77 0.29
CA ASP A 88 3.12 18.13 1.62
C ASP A 88 1.77 18.29 2.34
N LYS A 89 0.88 19.13 1.82
CA LYS A 89 -0.37 19.49 2.50
C LYS A 89 -1.26 18.27 2.70
N GLY A 90 -1.68 18.05 3.95
CA GLY A 90 -2.58 16.97 4.32
C GLY A 90 -1.92 15.59 4.39
N ALA A 91 -0.67 15.45 3.95
CA ALA A 91 0.04 14.19 4.01
C ALA A 91 0.44 13.86 5.46
N VAL A 92 0.29 12.59 5.82
CA VAL A 92 0.68 12.09 7.15
C VAL A 92 1.51 10.83 6.95
N VAL A 93 2.78 10.86 7.38
CA VAL A 93 3.68 9.70 7.34
C VAL A 93 3.76 9.04 8.71
N SER A 94 4.00 7.72 8.75
CA SER A 94 4.12 6.99 10.03
C SER A 94 5.46 7.18 10.75
N TRP A 95 6.50 7.63 10.04
CA TRP A 95 7.81 7.88 10.62
C TRP A 95 8.46 9.11 9.99
N ALA A 96 8.72 10.15 10.80
CA ALA A 96 9.34 11.41 10.37
C ALA A 96 10.73 11.27 9.69
N ALA A 97 11.47 10.19 9.95
CA ALA A 97 12.76 9.90 9.32
C ALA A 97 12.61 9.47 7.84
N ARG A 98 11.40 9.17 7.39
CA ARG A 98 11.06 8.97 5.97
C ARG A 98 10.00 9.99 5.57
N PRO A 99 10.42 11.19 5.15
CA PRO A 99 9.48 12.20 4.68
C PRO A 99 8.78 11.74 3.40
N ILE A 100 7.69 12.43 3.06
CA ILE A 100 6.86 12.06 1.92
C ILE A 100 7.63 12.02 0.60
N LEU A 101 8.56 12.96 0.37
CA LEU A 101 9.41 12.96 -0.83
C LEU A 101 10.17 11.64 -0.99
N THR A 102 10.72 11.09 0.11
CA THR A 102 11.41 9.79 0.06
C THR A 102 10.45 8.67 -0.30
N LEU A 103 9.22 8.69 0.23
CA LEU A 103 8.21 7.68 -0.10
C LEU A 103 7.76 7.78 -1.56
N MET A 104 7.61 8.99 -2.09
CA MET A 104 7.20 9.22 -3.48
C MET A 104 8.30 8.86 -4.48
N LYS A 105 9.58 9.09 -4.14
CA LYS A 105 10.72 8.56 -4.91
C LYS A 105 10.71 7.03 -4.99
N ILE A 106 10.44 6.36 -3.87
CA ILE A 106 10.30 4.89 -3.83
C ILE A 106 9.11 4.45 -4.69
N ARG A 107 7.96 5.12 -4.56
CA ARG A 107 6.74 4.83 -5.34
C ARG A 107 6.96 4.96 -6.85
N ALA A 108 7.63 6.04 -7.28
CA ALA A 108 7.94 6.26 -8.69
C ALA A 108 8.94 5.23 -9.24
N ARG A 109 9.95 4.86 -8.43
CA ARG A 109 10.99 3.88 -8.83
C ARG A 109 10.48 2.44 -8.89
N ASP A 110 9.77 2.00 -7.85
CA ASP A 110 9.34 0.59 -7.67
C ASP A 110 7.99 0.31 -8.32
N GLY A 111 7.27 1.35 -8.74
CA GLY A 111 5.92 1.28 -9.27
C GLY A 111 4.86 1.24 -8.17
N HIS A 112 3.65 1.69 -8.51
CA HIS A 112 2.57 1.90 -7.53
C HIS A 112 2.15 0.59 -6.86
N ALA A 113 2.02 -0.50 -7.62
CA ALA A 113 1.62 -1.81 -7.10
C ALA A 113 2.61 -2.36 -6.05
N THR A 114 3.92 -2.27 -6.33
CA THR A 114 4.97 -2.69 -5.40
C THR A 114 4.98 -1.82 -4.14
N PHE A 115 4.79 -0.51 -4.32
CA PHE A 115 4.72 0.41 -3.19
C PHE A 115 3.53 0.12 -2.28
N ASP A 116 2.37 -0.16 -2.86
CA ASP A 116 1.16 -0.41 -2.08
C ASP A 116 1.21 -1.74 -1.32
N SER A 117 1.77 -2.80 -1.92
CA SER A 117 1.94 -4.08 -1.23
C SER A 117 2.98 -3.98 -0.11
N GLU A 118 4.18 -3.47 -0.39
CA GLU A 118 5.31 -3.50 0.55
C GLU A 118 5.25 -2.39 1.61
N TYR A 119 4.87 -1.17 1.21
CA TYR A 119 4.91 0.00 2.09
C TYR A 119 3.54 0.38 2.67
N GLN A 120 2.44 0.01 2.01
CA GLN A 120 1.08 0.27 2.51
C GLN A 120 0.40 -0.99 3.10
N ASN A 121 0.99 -2.18 2.94
CA ASN A 121 0.38 -3.47 3.30
C ASN A 121 -1.03 -3.63 2.69
N ASP A 122 -1.21 -3.12 1.47
CA ASP A 122 -2.47 -3.10 0.73
C ASP A 122 -2.30 -3.74 -0.65
N PRO A 123 -2.24 -5.08 -0.74
CA PRO A 123 -2.02 -5.78 -2.00
C PRO A 123 -3.21 -5.67 -2.98
N LEU A 124 -4.33 -5.07 -2.57
CA LEU A 124 -5.56 -4.98 -3.37
C LEU A 124 -5.63 -3.76 -4.29
N SER A 125 -4.73 -2.78 -4.16
CA SER A 125 -4.68 -1.60 -5.05
C SER A 125 -3.82 -1.81 -6.30
N SER A 126 -3.22 -2.99 -6.45
CA SER A 126 -2.52 -3.43 -7.66
C SER A 126 -3.50 -3.69 -8.81
N ASP A 127 -3.04 -3.55 -10.06
CA ASP A 127 -3.71 -4.03 -11.28
C ASP A 127 -4.05 -5.54 -11.26
N ASP A 128 -3.58 -6.29 -10.25
CA ASP A 128 -4.00 -7.66 -9.93
C ASP A 128 -5.30 -7.75 -9.11
N ALA A 129 -5.97 -6.62 -8.83
CA ALA A 129 -7.33 -6.67 -8.32
C ALA A 129 -8.19 -7.49 -9.30
N MET A 130 -8.98 -8.41 -8.76
CA MET A 130 -9.76 -9.42 -9.51
C MET A 130 -10.63 -8.81 -10.64
N PHE A 131 -10.89 -7.50 -10.58
CA PHE A 131 -11.70 -6.72 -11.51
C PHE A 131 -10.94 -5.62 -12.28
N ALA A 132 -9.65 -5.37 -12.01
CA ALA A 132 -8.89 -4.31 -12.68
C ALA A 132 -8.82 -4.54 -14.20
N ASN A 133 -8.67 -5.80 -14.62
CA ASN A 133 -8.74 -6.20 -16.03
C ASN A 133 -10.16 -6.51 -16.55
N SER A 134 -11.20 -6.33 -15.72
CA SER A 134 -12.60 -6.65 -16.06
C SER A 134 -13.46 -5.43 -16.36
N LEU A 135 -12.94 -4.23 -16.09
CA LEU A 135 -13.65 -2.97 -16.28
C LEU A 135 -13.14 -2.28 -17.55
N THR A 136 -13.87 -2.47 -18.65
CA THR A 136 -13.65 -1.68 -19.87
C THR A 136 -14.46 -0.39 -19.77
N TYR A 137 -13.76 0.75 -19.68
CA TYR A 137 -14.39 2.07 -19.72
C TYR A 137 -14.59 2.51 -21.17
N TRP A 138 -15.84 2.72 -21.57
CA TRP A 138 -16.19 3.22 -22.90
C TRP A 138 -16.58 4.70 -22.80
N THR A 139 -15.87 5.58 -23.49
CA THR A 139 -16.29 6.98 -23.68
C THR A 139 -17.36 7.12 -24.76
N GLU A 140 -17.37 6.20 -25.71
CA GLU A 140 -18.40 6.06 -26.74
C GLU A 140 -18.81 4.58 -26.85
N LEU A 141 -20.13 4.33 -26.88
CA LEU A 141 -20.66 2.97 -26.95
C LEU A 141 -20.42 2.37 -28.35
N PRO A 142 -20.00 1.09 -28.45
CA PRO A 142 -19.89 0.40 -29.74
C PRO A 142 -21.22 0.38 -30.48
N ALA A 143 -21.21 0.65 -31.79
CA ALA A 143 -22.41 0.74 -32.62
C ALA A 143 -23.23 -0.57 -32.72
N ASN A 144 -22.69 -1.69 -32.24
CA ASN A 144 -23.23 -3.04 -32.34
C ASN A 144 -23.57 -3.65 -30.97
N LEU A 145 -23.82 -2.84 -29.95
CA LEU A 145 -24.25 -3.33 -28.64
C LEU A 145 -25.73 -3.72 -28.64
N PHE A 146 -26.04 -4.99 -28.38
CA PHE A 146 -27.40 -5.46 -28.11
C PHE A 146 -27.57 -5.74 -26.61
N LEU A 147 -28.46 -5.01 -25.96
CA LEU A 147 -28.82 -5.23 -24.56
C LEU A 147 -29.95 -6.25 -24.49
N PHE A 148 -29.72 -7.37 -23.82
CA PHE A 148 -30.78 -8.30 -23.44
C PHE A 148 -31.29 -7.92 -22.05
N LEU A 149 -32.58 -7.60 -21.96
CA LEU A 149 -33.33 -7.38 -20.72
C LEU A 149 -33.94 -8.70 -20.23
#